data_AF-A0A0F5PQ03-F1
#
_entry.id   AF-A0A0F5PQ03-F1
#
_cell.length_a   1.000
_cell.length_b   1.000
_cell.length_c   1.000
_cell.angle_alpha   90.00
_cell.angle_beta   90.00
_cell.angle_gamma   90.00
#
_symmetry.space_group_name_H-M   'P 1'
#
loop_
_entity.id
_entity.type
_entity.pdbx_description
1 polymer ?
#
loop_
_entity_poly.entity_id
_entity_poly.type
_entity_poly.pdbx_seq_one_letter_code
_entity_poly.pdbx_strand_id
1 'polypeptide(L)'
;MRLKLKKVLSSAIGAYAGINAAAFATAVELGIQPMLFHTATGKALYFPYGLNISIPAMMFAHLTVAGFVEAIVTALVIYYLEKVGEDNILYQYSYRLRGEKR
;
A
#
# COMPACT_ATOMS: atom_id res chain seq x y z
N MET A 1 -6.60 -10.88 -27.40
CA MET A 1 -6.26 -10.62 -25.99
C MET A 1 -5.65 -9.23 -25.90
N ARG A 2 -6.41 -8.20 -25.49
CA ARG A 2 -5.89 -6.83 -25.29
C ARG A 2 -5.86 -6.58 -23.79
N LEU A 3 -4.75 -6.98 -23.17
CA LEU A 3 -4.48 -6.75 -21.76
C LEU A 3 -4.66 -5.26 -21.42
N LYS A 4 -5.46 -4.95 -20.40
CA LYS A 4 -5.67 -3.57 -19.94
C LYS A 4 -4.50 -3.16 -19.05
N LEU A 5 -3.34 -3.02 -19.68
CA LEU A 5 -2.08 -2.62 -19.04
C LEU A 5 -2.23 -1.36 -18.18
N LYS A 6 -3.19 -0.48 -18.54
CA LYS A 6 -3.57 0.69 -17.75
C LYS A 6 -4.05 0.35 -16.33
N LYS A 7 -4.93 -0.65 -16.17
CA LYS A 7 -5.48 -1.06 -14.86
C LYS A 7 -4.40 -1.71 -13.99
N VAL A 8 -3.58 -2.58 -14.57
CA VAL A 8 -2.42 -3.18 -13.91
C VAL A 8 -1.46 -2.09 -13.42
N LEU A 9 -1.08 -1.15 -14.28
CA LEU A 9 -0.17 -0.06 -13.91
C LEU A 9 -0.77 0.88 -12.85
N SER A 10 -2.03 1.28 -13.00
CA SER A 10 -2.68 2.13 -11.99
C SER A 10 -2.78 1.43 -10.63
N SER A 11 -3.01 0.11 -10.63
CA SER A 11 -3.07 -0.68 -9.39
C SER A 11 -1.71 -0.78 -8.68
N ALA A 12 -0.61 -0.98 -9.42
CA ALA A 12 0.74 -0.99 -8.85
C ALA A 12 1.11 0.37 -8.24
N ILE A 13 0.86 1.46 -8.97
CA ILE A 13 1.16 2.82 -8.49
C ILE A 13 0.33 3.14 -7.25
N GLY A 14 -0.97 2.81 -7.27
CA GLY A 14 -1.87 3.00 -6.14
C GLY A 14 -1.42 2.21 -4.90
N ALA A 15 -1.01 0.95 -5.09
CA ALA A 15 -0.53 0.10 -4.01
C ALA A 15 0.78 0.63 -3.40
N TYR A 16 1.75 1.01 -4.24
CA TYR A 16 3.00 1.62 -3.79
C TYR A 16 2.76 2.89 -2.97
N ALA A 17 1.92 3.79 -3.47
CA ALA A 17 1.59 5.04 -2.77
C ALA A 17 0.82 4.78 -1.47
N GLY A 18 -0.14 3.85 -1.50
CA GLY A 18 -0.97 3.50 -0.35
C GLY A 18 -0.17 2.92 0.81
N ILE A 19 0.71 1.95 0.55
CA ILE A 19 1.52 1.34 1.61
C ILE A 19 2.55 2.31 2.18
N ASN A 20 3.13 3.20 1.35
CA ASN A 20 4.04 4.23 1.84
C ASN A 20 3.31 5.30 2.66
N ALA A 21 2.09 5.67 2.30
CA ALA A 21 1.27 6.57 3.10
C ALA A 21 0.91 5.94 4.46
N ALA A 22 0.52 4.66 4.47
CA ALA A 22 0.25 3.93 5.71
C ALA A 22 1.50 3.78 6.60
N ALA A 23 2.66 3.52 5.99
CA ALA A 23 3.94 3.45 6.69
C ALA A 23 4.32 4.79 7.32
N PHE A 24 4.09 5.91 6.61
CA PHE A 24 4.34 7.25 7.14
C PHE A 24 3.43 7.55 8.34
N ALA A 25 2.12 7.28 8.23
CA ALA A 25 1.17 7.44 9.33
C ALA A 25 1.62 6.64 10.57
N THR A 26 1.96 5.36 10.38
CA THR A 26 2.49 4.49 11.44
C THR A 26 3.76 5.08 12.06
N ALA A 27 4.69 5.58 11.25
CA ALA A 27 5.94 6.14 11.73
C ALA A 27 5.73 7.39 12.60
N VAL A 28 4.76 8.23 12.23
CA VAL A 28 4.35 9.40 13.03
C VAL A 28 3.72 8.93 14.33
N GLU A 29 2.75 8.02 14.27
CA GLU A 29 2.06 7.48 15.44
C GLU A 29 3.02 6.86 16.45
N LEU A 30 4.05 6.14 15.99
CA LEU A 30 5.13 5.62 16.82
C LEU A 30 6.02 6.76 17.35
N GLY A 31 6.46 7.67 16.49
CA GLY A 31 7.45 8.69 16.84
C GLY A 31 6.95 9.80 17.78
N ILE A 32 5.64 10.02 17.87
CA ILE A 32 5.05 10.96 18.84
C ILE A 32 4.92 10.37 20.26
N GLN A 33 4.99 9.04 20.41
CA GLN A 33 4.80 8.38 21.71
C GLN A 33 5.72 8.91 22.82
N PRO A 34 7.05 9.05 22.65
CA PRO A 34 7.92 9.53 23.72
C PRO A 34 7.70 11.03 24.03
N MET A 35 7.09 11.78 23.12
CA MET A 35 6.78 13.21 23.32
C MET A 35 5.51 13.38 24.16
N LEU A 36 4.49 12.56 23.91
CA LEU A 36 3.19 12.64 24.57
C LEU A 36 3.12 11.81 25.86
N PHE A 37 3.86 10.70 25.92
CA PHE A 37 3.75 9.70 26.99
C PHE A 37 5.13 9.34 27.56
N HIS A 38 5.54 10.12 28.57
CA HIS A 38 6.78 9.92 29.31
C HIS A 38 6.56 10.08 30.82
N THR A 39 7.44 9.47 31.61
CA THR A 39 7.49 9.70 33.06
C THR A 39 7.94 11.12 33.37
N ALA A 40 7.76 11.58 34.62
CA ALA A 40 8.32 12.86 35.07
C ALA A 40 9.85 12.97 34.90
N THR A 41 10.55 11.84 34.78
CA THR A 41 12.00 11.76 34.52
C THR A 41 12.36 11.68 33.03
N GLY A 42 11.38 11.80 32.12
CA GLY A 42 11.60 11.79 30.67
C GLY A 42 11.72 10.39 30.04
N LYS A 43 11.44 9.32 30.79
CA LYS A 43 11.47 7.95 30.25
C LYS A 43 10.20 7.68 29.47
N ALA A 44 10.33 7.25 28.20
CA ALA A 44 9.19 6.85 27.37
C ALA A 44 8.42 5.68 27.99
N LEU A 45 7.08 5.75 27.95
CA LEU A 45 6.20 4.70 28.49
C LEU A 45 5.80 3.65 27.44
N TYR A 46 5.82 4.01 26.16
CA TYR A 46 5.46 3.13 25.03
C TYR A 46 6.62 2.99 24.05
N PHE A 47 6.43 3.35 22.78
CA PHE A 47 7.49 3.34 21.80
C PHE A 47 8.56 4.38 22.15
N PRO A 48 9.84 4.00 22.27
CA PRO A 48 10.86 4.87 22.86
C PRO A 48 11.57 5.78 21.86
N TYR A 49 11.42 5.56 20.55
CA TYR A 49 12.14 6.32 19.52
C TYR A 49 11.28 7.45 18.95
N GLY A 50 11.84 8.66 18.91
CA GLY A 50 11.16 9.84 18.36
C GLY A 50 11.09 9.86 16.82
N LEU A 51 10.40 10.87 16.29
CA LEU A 51 10.18 11.07 14.84
C LEU A 51 11.47 10.99 13.99
N ASN A 52 12.59 11.50 14.52
CA ASN A 52 13.88 11.51 13.82
C ASN A 52 14.46 10.11 13.56
N ILE A 53 13.96 9.08 14.27
CA ILE A 53 14.35 7.68 14.09
C ILE A 53 13.21 6.90 13.44
N SER A 54 11.98 7.07 13.93
CA SER A 54 10.83 6.30 13.45
C SER A 54 10.55 6.55 11.97
N ILE A 55 10.59 7.81 11.51
CA ILE A 55 10.29 8.17 10.11
C ILE A 55 11.35 7.60 9.17
N PRO A 56 12.67 7.85 9.36
CA PRO A 56 13.66 7.25 8.46
C PRO A 56 13.63 5.72 8.47
N ALA A 57 13.47 5.08 9.63
CA ALA A 57 13.44 3.62 9.73
C ALA A 57 12.25 3.02 8.97
N MET A 58 11.04 3.54 9.20
CA MET A 58 9.83 3.04 8.54
C MET A 58 9.84 3.37 7.05
N MET A 59 10.10 4.63 6.68
CA MET A 59 10.04 5.05 5.29
C MET A 59 11.14 4.41 4.44
N PHE A 60 12.34 4.19 4.99
CA PHE A 60 13.40 3.53 4.23
C PHE A 60 13.00 2.11 3.81
N ALA A 61 12.47 1.30 4.73
CA ALA A 61 12.03 -0.06 4.43
C ALA A 61 10.87 -0.09 3.40
N HIS A 62 9.93 0.85 3.49
CA HIS A 62 8.74 0.85 2.64
C HIS A 62 8.97 1.51 1.27
N LEU A 63 9.84 2.51 1.17
CA LEU A 63 10.20 3.11 -0.11
C LEU A 63 11.14 2.22 -0.92
N THR A 64 11.97 1.39 -0.29
CA THR A 64 13.01 0.62 -1.01
C THR A 64 12.64 -0.83 -1.25
N VAL A 65 11.89 -1.47 -0.35
CA VAL A 65 11.60 -2.91 -0.44
C VAL A 65 10.10 -3.15 -0.39
N ALA A 66 9.43 -2.86 0.73
CA ALA A 66 8.05 -3.28 0.93
C ALA A 66 7.08 -2.65 -0.09
N GLY A 67 7.29 -1.38 -0.46
CA GLY A 67 6.49 -0.71 -1.48
C GLY A 67 6.61 -1.35 -2.85
N PHE A 68 7.81 -1.70 -3.29
CA PHE A 68 8.01 -2.40 -4.57
C PHE A 68 7.40 -3.79 -4.56
N VAL A 69 7.58 -4.54 -3.46
CA VAL A 69 6.95 -5.86 -3.28
C VAL A 69 5.43 -5.74 -3.40
N GLU A 70 4.83 -4.81 -2.68
CA GLU A 70 3.37 -4.59 -2.69
C GLU A 70 2.85 -4.18 -4.07
N ALA A 71 3.57 -3.30 -4.76
CA ALA A 71 3.22 -2.87 -6.12
C ALA A 71 3.24 -4.03 -7.12
N ILE A 72 4.28 -4.87 -7.05
CA ILE A 72 4.44 -6.04 -7.94
C ILE A 72 3.36 -7.08 -7.64
N VAL A 73 3.15 -7.42 -6.37
CA VAL A 73 2.12 -8.40 -5.96
C VAL A 73 0.75 -7.93 -6.41
N THR A 74 0.40 -6.66 -6.16
CA THR A 74 -0.88 -6.09 -6.60
C THR A 74 -1.04 -6.15 -8.11
N ALA A 75 -0.02 -5.73 -8.88
CA ALA A 75 -0.07 -5.80 -10.34
C ALA A 75 -0.26 -7.23 -10.86
N LEU A 76 0.45 -8.20 -10.27
CA LEU A 76 0.36 -9.61 -10.67
C LEU A 76 -1.04 -10.19 -10.40
N VAL A 77 -1.63 -9.87 -9.24
CA VAL A 77 -2.99 -10.29 -8.91
C VAL A 77 -3.98 -9.67 -9.89
N ILE A 78 -3.92 -8.36 -10.12
CA ILE A 78 -4.83 -7.68 -11.06
C ILE A 78 -4.66 -8.21 -12.49
N TYR A 79 -3.43 -8.41 -12.94
CA TYR A 79 -3.13 -9.03 -14.23
C TYR A 79 -3.78 -10.41 -14.36
N TYR A 80 -3.64 -11.25 -13.34
CA TYR A 80 -4.21 -12.60 -13.34
C TYR A 80 -5.74 -12.57 -13.35
N LEU A 81 -6.36 -11.70 -12.55
CA LEU A 81 -7.82 -11.54 -12.52
C LEU A 81 -8.36 -11.05 -13.87
N GLU A 82 -7.67 -10.11 -14.53
CA GLU A 82 -8.07 -9.68 -15.88
C GLU A 82 -7.93 -10.81 -16.89
N LYS A 83 -6.84 -11.59 -16.82
CA LYS A 83 -6.61 -12.71 -17.73
C LYS A 83 -7.67 -13.81 -17.58
N VAL A 84 -7.99 -14.22 -16.35
CA VAL A 84 -8.99 -15.27 -16.09
C VAL A 84 -10.42 -14.76 -16.30
N GLY A 85 -10.70 -13.50 -15.94
CA GLY A 85 -12.00 -12.88 -16.15
C GLY A 85 -12.36 -12.70 -17.63
N GLU A 86 -11.38 -12.53 -18.52
CA GLU A 86 -11.62 -12.47 -19.96
C GLU A 86 -12.32 -13.73 -20.50
N ASP A 87 -12.00 -14.91 -19.96
CA ASP A 87 -12.53 -16.20 -20.43
C ASP A 87 -13.87 -16.59 -19.78
N ASN A 88 -14.30 -15.89 -18.73
CA ASN A 88 -15.51 -16.25 -17.96
C ASN A 88 -16.77 -15.49 -18.43
N ILE A 89 -17.81 -16.22 -18.86
CA ILE A 89 -19.05 -15.63 -19.38
C ILE A 89 -19.80 -14.77 -18.37
N LEU A 90 -19.78 -15.14 -17.08
CA LEU A 90 -20.46 -14.40 -16.01
C LEU A 90 -19.70 -13.11 -15.72
N TYR A 91 -18.38 -13.15 -15.81
CA TYR A 91 -17.54 -11.96 -15.68
C TYR A 91 -17.83 -10.97 -16.81
N GLN A 92 -17.95 -11.43 -18.05
CA GLN A 92 -18.36 -10.59 -19.19
C GLN A 92 -19.75 -9.95 -18.97
N TYR A 93 -20.71 -10.72 -18.43
CA TYR A 93 -22.06 -10.22 -18.14
C TYR A 93 -22.06 -9.16 -17.03
N SER A 94 -21.34 -9.42 -15.93
CA SER A 94 -21.06 -8.46 -14.84
C SER A 94 -20.45 -7.15 -15.35
N TYR A 95 -19.44 -7.26 -16.21
CA TYR A 95 -18.73 -6.12 -16.78
C TYR A 95 -19.66 -5.24 -17.62
N ARG A 96 -20.54 -5.86 -18.39
CA ARG A 96 -21.55 -5.19 -19.21
C ARG A 96 -22.61 -4.49 -18.35
N LEU A 97 -23.03 -5.11 -17.24
CA LEU A 97 -23.98 -4.51 -16.29
C LEU A 97 -23.38 -3.30 -15.54
N ARG A 98 -22.07 -3.31 -15.28
CA ARG A 98 -21.34 -2.17 -14.71
C ARG A 98 -21.19 -0.97 -15.67
N GLY A 99 -21.63 -1.09 -16.93
CA GLY A 99 -21.55 -0.01 -17.91
C GLY A 99 -20.13 0.29 -18.41
N GLU A 100 -19.13 -0.54 -18.06
CA GLU A 100 -17.79 -0.41 -18.58
C GLU A 100 -17.76 -0.90 -20.04
N LYS A 101 -17.82 0.02 -21.01
CA LYS A 101 -17.67 -0.30 -22.43
C LYS A 101 -16.28 -0.87 -22.72
N ARG A 102 -16.25 -1.95 -23.49
CA ARG A 102 -15.04 -2.67 -23.89
C ARG A 102 -14.18 -1.83 -24.84
#